data_AF-A0A9D8T6T3-F1
#
_entry.id   AF-A0A9D8T6T3-F1
#
_cell.length_a   1.000
_cell.length_b   1.000
_cell.length_c   1.000
_cell.angle_alpha   90.00
_cell.angle_beta   90.00
_cell.angle_gamma   90.00
#
_symmetry.space_group_name_H-M   'P 1'
#
loop_
_entity.id
_entity.type
_entity.pdbx_description
1 polymer ?
#
loop_
_entity_poly.entity_id
_entity_poly.type
_entity_poly.pdbx_seq_one_letter_code
_entity_poly.pdbx_strand_id
1 'polypeptide(L)'
;METFRTIIPIKKTWDLTHADRILTMGSCFADRMSDVLMQSGFRVEHNPFGVLYNPMSVVKALETLWYNIPFRDEDVFEYQGCYASFMHHTSFSGRDKDEVLKRIRMRTAQASQALHQADCLMITFGTSWVYALAETGKIVANCHKLPDYHFVRRRLDVAEIVEYY
;
A
#
# COMPACT_ATOMS: atom_id res chain seq x y z
N MET A 1 -43.67 5.83 4.05
CA MET A 1 -42.47 5.33 4.77
C MET A 1 -41.30 6.19 4.31
N GLU A 2 -40.86 7.12 5.13
CA GLU A 2 -39.64 7.89 4.84
C GLU A 2 -38.44 6.99 5.08
N THR A 3 -37.57 6.86 4.07
CA THR A 3 -36.34 6.10 4.17
C THR A 3 -35.36 6.81 5.10
N PHE A 4 -35.01 6.20 6.24
CA PHE A 4 -33.98 6.68 7.19
C PHE A 4 -32.55 6.44 6.67
N ARG A 5 -32.31 6.72 5.39
CA ARG A 5 -30.98 6.65 4.77
C ARG A 5 -30.85 7.73 3.71
N THR A 6 -29.67 8.31 3.62
CA THR A 6 -29.32 9.19 2.51
C THR A 6 -29.28 8.37 1.23
N ILE A 7 -30.24 8.61 0.33
CA ILE A 7 -30.21 8.04 -1.02
C ILE A 7 -29.25 8.88 -1.84
N ILE A 8 -28.07 8.33 -2.12
CA ILE A 8 -27.11 8.94 -3.03
C ILE A 8 -27.41 8.41 -4.43
N PRO A 9 -27.85 9.25 -5.39
CA PRO A 9 -28.06 8.81 -6.76
C PRO A 9 -26.69 8.55 -7.40
N ILE A 10 -26.33 7.28 -7.57
CA ILE A 10 -25.07 6.89 -8.19
C ILE A 10 -25.27 6.83 -9.71
N LYS A 11 -24.60 7.72 -10.44
CA LYS A 11 -24.51 7.62 -11.89
C LYS A 11 -23.54 6.48 -12.23
N LYS A 12 -23.99 5.53 -13.05
CA LYS A 12 -23.11 4.50 -13.59
C LYS A 12 -21.98 5.15 -14.40
N THR A 13 -20.74 4.94 -13.98
CA THR A 13 -19.55 5.49 -14.65
C THR A 13 -18.91 4.51 -15.62
N TRP A 14 -18.78 3.25 -15.21
CA TRP A 14 -18.14 2.18 -15.97
C TRP A 14 -18.62 0.81 -15.48
N ASP A 15 -18.44 -0.22 -16.32
CA ASP A 15 -18.75 -1.61 -16.00
C ASP A 15 -17.48 -2.34 -15.61
N LEU A 16 -17.48 -2.92 -14.40
CA LEU A 16 -16.44 -3.84 -13.96
C LEU A 16 -16.93 -5.28 -14.19
N THR A 17 -16.15 -6.07 -14.89
CA THR A 17 -16.44 -7.43 -15.32
C THR A 17 -15.38 -8.40 -14.80
N HIS A 18 -15.66 -9.70 -14.83
CA HIS A 18 -14.68 -10.72 -14.41
C HIS A 18 -13.47 -10.84 -15.35
N ALA A 19 -13.50 -10.18 -16.52
CA ALA A 19 -12.35 -10.11 -17.42
C ALA A 19 -11.31 -9.08 -16.94
N ASP A 20 -11.75 -8.06 -16.20
CA ASP A 20 -10.89 -6.97 -15.74
C ASP A 20 -9.91 -7.42 -14.66
N ARG A 21 -8.67 -6.94 -14.78
CA ARG A 21 -7.60 -7.12 -13.82
C ARG A 21 -7.59 -5.95 -12.87
N ILE A 22 -7.77 -6.25 -11.59
CA ILE A 22 -7.86 -5.24 -10.53
C ILE A 22 -6.56 -5.28 -9.73
N LEU A 23 -5.94 -4.12 -9.54
CA LEU A 23 -4.91 -3.93 -8.52
C LEU A 23 -5.50 -3.10 -7.39
N THR A 24 -5.41 -3.60 -6.16
CA THR A 24 -5.85 -2.86 -4.97
C THR A 24 -4.64 -2.48 -4.12
N MET A 25 -4.62 -1.24 -3.64
CA MET A 25 -3.57 -0.72 -2.77
C MET A 25 -4.15 0.18 -1.68
N GLY A 26 -3.57 0.12 -0.49
CA GLY A 26 -3.86 1.06 0.57
C GLY A 26 -4.21 0.42 1.91
N SER A 27 -5.17 1.03 2.59
CA SER A 27 -5.53 0.71 3.98
C SER A 27 -6.08 -0.71 4.15
N CYS A 28 -6.40 -1.11 5.40
CA CYS A 28 -7.10 -2.36 5.69
C CYS A 28 -8.46 -2.47 4.99
N PHE A 29 -9.06 -1.35 4.57
CA PHE A 29 -10.26 -1.36 3.75
C PHE A 29 -9.98 -1.92 2.35
N ALA A 30 -8.81 -1.62 1.75
CA ALA A 30 -8.41 -2.21 0.47
C ALA A 30 -8.28 -3.73 0.58
N ASP A 31 -7.68 -4.26 1.65
CA ASP A 31 -7.64 -5.72 1.88
C ASP A 31 -9.04 -6.30 1.96
N ARG A 32 -9.93 -5.71 2.77
CA ARG A 32 -11.29 -6.22 2.91
C ARG A 32 -12.05 -6.22 1.59
N MET A 33 -11.92 -5.17 0.79
CA MET A 33 -12.55 -5.10 -0.52
C MET A 33 -11.94 -6.10 -1.50
N SER A 34 -10.64 -6.35 -1.40
CA SER A 34 -9.95 -7.38 -2.21
C SER A 34 -10.52 -8.76 -1.91
N ASP A 35 -10.72 -9.11 -0.63
CA ASP A 35 -11.35 -10.37 -0.24
C ASP A 35 -12.74 -10.53 -0.86
N VAL A 36 -13.56 -9.48 -0.81
CA VAL A 36 -14.91 -9.49 -1.39
C VAL A 36 -14.86 -9.69 -2.90
N LEU A 37 -13.96 -8.99 -3.60
CA LEU A 37 -13.79 -9.11 -5.05
C LEU A 37 -13.29 -10.51 -5.45
N MET A 38 -12.29 -11.03 -4.74
CA MET A 38 -11.76 -12.38 -4.99
C MET A 38 -12.82 -13.46 -4.74
N GLN A 39 -13.58 -13.36 -3.63
CA GLN A 39 -14.70 -14.28 -3.34
C GLN A 39 -15.82 -14.20 -4.38
N SER A 40 -15.95 -13.06 -5.04
CA SER A 40 -16.89 -12.86 -6.14
C SER A 40 -16.35 -13.30 -7.50
N GLY A 41 -15.11 -13.83 -7.58
CA GLY A 41 -14.52 -14.37 -8.81
C GLY A 41 -13.79 -13.36 -9.69
N PHE A 42 -13.49 -12.16 -9.18
CA PHE A 42 -12.65 -11.19 -9.89
C PHE A 42 -11.16 -11.55 -9.79
N ARG A 43 -10.39 -11.08 -10.77
CA ARG A 43 -8.93 -11.21 -10.81
C ARG A 43 -8.31 -10.02 -10.07
N VAL A 44 -7.76 -10.27 -8.89
CA VAL A 44 -7.26 -9.21 -8.01
C VAL A 44 -5.82 -9.47 -7.60
N GLU A 45 -4.94 -8.52 -7.89
CA GLU A 45 -3.66 -8.36 -7.19
C GLU A 45 -3.90 -7.40 -6.03
N HIS A 46 -3.56 -7.79 -4.79
CA HIS A 46 -3.88 -6.99 -3.60
C HIS A 46 -2.65 -6.64 -2.79
N ASN A 47 -2.61 -5.38 -2.33
CA ASN A 47 -1.68 -4.83 -1.35
C ASN A 47 -0.27 -5.46 -1.41
N PRO A 48 0.49 -5.21 -2.49
CA PRO A 48 1.75 -5.92 -2.73
C PRO A 48 2.86 -5.57 -1.73
N PHE A 49 2.69 -4.50 -0.96
CA PHE A 49 3.54 -4.09 0.16
C PHE A 49 2.90 -4.40 1.53
N GLY A 50 1.73 -5.05 1.54
CA GLY A 50 0.81 -5.10 2.67
C GLY A 50 0.05 -3.78 2.85
N VAL A 51 -0.61 -3.62 4.00
CA VAL A 51 -1.43 -2.43 4.29
C VAL A 51 -0.58 -1.15 4.29
N LEU A 52 -0.94 -0.21 3.41
CA LEU A 52 -0.38 1.14 3.32
C LEU A 52 -1.47 2.16 3.66
N TYR A 53 -1.38 2.82 4.80
CA TYR A 53 -2.51 3.61 5.30
C TYR A 53 -2.43 5.12 5.00
N ASN A 54 -1.29 5.66 4.56
CA ASN A 54 -1.14 7.08 4.25
C ASN A 54 -0.87 7.32 2.74
N PRO A 55 -1.34 8.45 2.16
CA PRO A 55 -1.18 8.74 0.73
C PRO A 55 0.27 8.67 0.24
N MET A 56 1.21 9.29 0.96
CA MET A 56 2.60 9.37 0.51
C MET A 56 3.28 7.99 0.40
N SER A 57 2.99 7.07 1.32
CA SER A 57 3.48 5.69 1.21
C SER A 57 2.86 4.94 0.04
N VAL A 58 1.59 5.20 -0.29
CA VAL A 58 0.94 4.61 -1.47
C VAL A 58 1.54 5.16 -2.76
N VAL A 59 1.76 6.47 -2.88
CA VAL A 59 2.49 7.08 -4.02
C VAL A 59 3.85 6.40 -4.16
N LYS A 60 4.62 6.29 -3.07
CA LYS A 60 5.95 5.72 -3.14
C LYS A 60 5.95 4.25 -3.59
N ALA A 61 4.94 3.50 -3.17
CA ALA A 61 4.74 2.13 -3.63
C ALA A 61 4.38 2.09 -5.12
N LEU A 62 3.47 2.96 -5.59
CA LEU A 62 3.12 3.08 -7.01
C LEU A 62 4.33 3.43 -7.87
N GLU A 63 5.14 4.41 -7.48
CA GLU A 63 6.39 4.75 -8.18
C GLU A 63 7.35 3.56 -8.25
N THR A 64 7.51 2.85 -7.13
CA THR A 64 8.34 1.65 -7.05
C THR A 64 7.90 0.60 -8.07
N LEU A 65 6.59 0.37 -8.17
CA LEU A 65 6.02 -0.58 -9.13
C LEU A 65 6.12 -0.07 -10.57
N TRP A 66 5.83 1.19 -10.81
CA TRP A 66 5.80 1.80 -12.15
C TRP A 66 7.18 1.84 -12.79
N TYR A 67 8.20 2.27 -12.03
CA TYR A 67 9.58 2.34 -12.50
C TYR A 67 10.38 1.05 -12.24
N ASN A 68 9.73 0.01 -11.69
CA ASN A 68 10.35 -1.26 -11.34
C ASN A 68 11.64 -1.10 -10.52
N ILE A 69 11.57 -0.29 -9.45
CA ILE A 69 12.71 0.04 -8.59
C ILE A 69 13.07 -1.20 -7.75
N PRO A 70 14.31 -1.73 -7.83
CA PRO A 70 14.70 -2.93 -7.12
C PRO A 70 15.00 -2.66 -5.63
N PHE A 71 14.58 -3.57 -4.75
CA PHE A 71 14.95 -3.58 -3.34
C PHE A 71 16.34 -4.20 -3.12
N ARG A 72 17.17 -3.53 -2.33
CA ARG A 72 18.54 -3.91 -1.98
C ARG A 72 18.68 -4.22 -0.50
N ASP A 73 19.86 -4.67 -0.13
CA ASP A 73 20.18 -5.09 1.23
C ASP A 73 20.10 -3.93 2.24
N GLU A 74 20.22 -2.70 1.77
CA GLU A 74 20.08 -1.47 2.57
C GLU A 74 18.62 -1.06 2.80
N ASP A 75 17.67 -1.62 2.04
CA ASP A 75 16.23 -1.35 2.19
C ASP A 75 15.56 -2.20 3.28
N VAL A 76 16.34 -3.11 3.89
CA VAL A 76 15.93 -3.99 4.98
C VAL A 76 16.85 -3.76 6.17
N PHE A 77 16.26 -3.48 7.33
CA PHE A 77 16.95 -3.30 8.60
C PHE A 77 16.56 -4.40 9.58
N GLU A 78 17.41 -4.64 10.57
CA GLU A 78 17.16 -5.58 11.66
C GLU A 78 16.71 -4.82 12.91
N TYR A 79 15.69 -5.34 13.58
CA TYR A 79 15.24 -4.87 14.88
C TYR A 79 14.68 -6.03 15.70
N GLN A 80 15.25 -6.26 16.89
CA GLN A 80 14.81 -7.31 17.83
C GLN A 80 14.78 -8.73 17.25
N GLY A 81 15.78 -9.07 16.43
CA GLY A 81 15.93 -10.36 15.74
C GLY A 81 15.02 -10.52 14.52
N CYS A 82 14.37 -9.46 14.06
CA CYS A 82 13.51 -9.47 12.88
C CYS A 82 13.99 -8.45 11.84
N TYR A 83 14.11 -8.92 10.59
CA TYR A 83 14.36 -8.10 9.43
C TYR A 83 13.05 -7.53 8.87
N ALA A 84 13.05 -6.24 8.54
CA ALA A 84 11.89 -5.51 8.07
C ALA A 84 12.27 -4.41 7.09
N SER A 85 11.29 -3.93 6.31
CA SER A 85 11.45 -2.77 5.43
C SER A 85 10.45 -1.69 5.81
N PHE A 86 10.89 -0.43 5.86
CA PHE A 86 10.02 0.72 6.13
C PHE A 86 8.90 0.90 5.11
N MET A 87 9.02 0.28 3.92
CA MET A 87 8.02 0.29 2.85
C MET A 87 6.95 -0.80 2.99
N HIS A 88 7.15 -1.78 3.89
CA HIS A 88 6.31 -2.97 3.95
C HIS A 88 5.62 -3.15 5.30
N HIS A 89 4.43 -3.73 5.28
CA HIS A 89 3.73 -4.18 6.47
C HIS A 89 4.51 -5.28 7.20
N THR A 90 4.29 -5.45 8.50
CA THR A 90 4.97 -6.44 9.35
C THR A 90 4.76 -7.90 8.89
N SER A 91 3.75 -8.17 8.05
CA SER A 91 3.60 -9.48 7.39
C SER A 91 4.76 -9.85 6.45
N PHE A 92 5.56 -8.87 6.02
CA PHE A 92 6.78 -9.08 5.24
C PHE A 92 8.03 -9.21 6.10
N SER A 93 7.94 -9.05 7.41
CA SER A 93 9.09 -9.23 8.31
C SER A 93 9.40 -10.71 8.56
N GLY A 94 10.62 -11.00 9.00
CA GLY A 94 11.08 -12.37 9.25
C GLY A 94 12.45 -12.42 9.92
N ARG A 95 12.90 -13.60 10.34
CA ARG A 95 14.20 -13.77 11.04
C ARG A 95 15.38 -13.96 10.08
N ASP A 96 15.10 -14.25 8.82
CA ASP A 96 16.09 -14.43 7.77
C ASP A 96 16.03 -13.25 6.79
N LYS A 97 17.14 -12.52 6.66
CA LYS A 97 17.22 -11.34 5.81
C LYS A 97 17.00 -11.67 4.33
N ASP A 98 17.59 -12.77 3.87
CA ASP A 98 17.57 -13.18 2.47
C ASP A 98 16.18 -13.67 2.08
N GLU A 99 15.50 -14.38 2.97
CA GLU A 99 14.10 -14.78 2.78
C GLU A 99 13.17 -13.57 2.68
N VAL A 100 13.34 -12.59 3.58
CA VAL A 100 12.56 -11.34 3.58
C VAL A 100 12.78 -10.57 2.27
N LEU A 101 14.04 -10.35 1.87
CA LEU A 101 14.37 -9.66 0.63
C LEU A 101 13.85 -10.41 -0.60
N LYS A 102 14.00 -11.74 -0.64
CA LYS A 102 13.49 -12.57 -1.73
C LYS A 102 11.97 -12.43 -1.87
N ARG A 103 11.23 -12.47 -0.75
CA ARG A 103 9.77 -12.27 -0.74
C ARG A 103 9.39 -10.88 -1.24
N ILE A 104 10.05 -9.84 -0.74
CA ILE A 104 9.82 -8.45 -1.17
C ILE A 104 10.06 -8.30 -2.68
N ARG A 105 11.21 -8.76 -3.18
CA ARG A 105 11.57 -8.66 -4.61
C ARG A 105 10.58 -9.40 -5.49
N MET A 106 10.19 -10.61 -5.09
CA MET A 106 9.22 -11.43 -5.83
C MET A 106 7.85 -10.76 -5.92
N ARG A 107 7.32 -10.27 -4.80
CA ARG A 107 6.02 -9.59 -4.76
C ARG A 107 6.05 -8.27 -5.52
N THR A 108 7.14 -7.51 -5.41
CA THR A 108 7.33 -6.26 -6.16
C THR A 108 7.33 -6.50 -7.67
N ALA A 109 8.06 -7.52 -8.15
CA ALA A 109 8.11 -7.84 -9.57
C ALA A 109 6.74 -8.29 -10.12
N GLN A 110 6.03 -9.16 -9.39
CA GLN A 110 4.67 -9.58 -9.75
C GLN A 110 3.70 -8.39 -9.81
N ALA A 111 3.74 -7.53 -8.80
CA ALA A 111 2.86 -6.37 -8.72
C ALA A 111 3.20 -5.28 -9.73
N SER A 112 4.47 -5.14 -10.11
CA SER A 112 4.88 -4.23 -11.19
C SER A 112 4.26 -4.67 -12.51
N GLN A 113 4.30 -5.97 -12.82
CA GLN A 113 3.63 -6.53 -13.98
C GLN A 113 2.10 -6.35 -13.89
N ALA A 114 1.50 -6.61 -12.72
CA ALA A 114 0.07 -6.45 -12.52
C ALA A 114 -0.38 -4.99 -12.69
N LEU A 115 0.40 -4.00 -12.21
CA LEU A 115 0.08 -2.58 -12.36
C LEU A 115 0.07 -2.15 -13.83
N HIS A 116 1.07 -2.54 -14.62
CA HIS A 116 1.12 -2.24 -16.06
C HIS A 116 0.00 -2.92 -16.86
N GLN A 117 -0.61 -3.93 -16.27
CA GLN A 117 -1.69 -4.73 -16.82
C GLN A 117 -3.04 -4.40 -16.18
N ALA A 118 -3.12 -3.49 -15.22
CA ALA A 118 -4.37 -3.26 -14.51
C ALA A 118 -5.38 -2.55 -15.41
N ASP A 119 -6.60 -3.08 -15.44
CA ASP A 119 -7.74 -2.42 -16.07
C ASP A 119 -8.44 -1.50 -15.05
N CYS A 120 -8.28 -1.80 -13.76
CA CYS A 120 -8.75 -0.99 -12.64
C CYS A 120 -7.71 -0.93 -11.51
N LEU A 121 -7.41 0.29 -11.05
CA LEU A 121 -6.59 0.55 -9.86
C LEU A 121 -7.48 1.10 -8.74
N MET A 122 -7.64 0.36 -7.65
CA MET A 122 -8.40 0.77 -6.48
C MET A 122 -7.48 1.18 -5.35
N ILE A 123 -7.50 2.46 -4.99
CA ILE A 123 -6.67 3.03 -3.93
C ILE A 123 -7.53 3.47 -2.76
N THR A 124 -7.14 3.13 -1.53
CA THR A 124 -7.80 3.64 -0.31
C THR A 124 -6.80 4.24 0.68
N PHE A 125 -7.13 5.40 1.23
CA PHE A 125 -6.33 6.04 2.29
C PHE A 125 -6.97 5.79 3.66
N GLY A 126 -6.15 5.46 4.65
CA GLY A 126 -6.58 5.23 6.04
C GLY A 126 -6.38 6.45 6.95
N THR A 127 -5.48 7.37 6.61
CA THR A 127 -5.17 8.57 7.41
C THR A 127 -4.36 9.59 6.61
N SER A 128 -4.42 10.86 7.02
CA SER A 128 -3.52 11.92 6.52
C SER A 128 -2.27 12.08 7.40
N TRP A 129 -2.08 11.25 8.42
CA TRP A 129 -0.88 11.29 9.28
C TRP A 129 0.25 10.46 8.67
N VAL A 130 1.44 11.04 8.62
CA VAL A 130 2.67 10.37 8.18
C VAL A 130 3.71 10.38 9.29
N TYR A 131 4.60 9.40 9.22
CA TYR A 131 5.79 9.30 10.04
C TYR A 131 6.99 9.38 9.11
N ALA A 132 7.91 10.30 9.39
CA ALA A 132 9.16 10.46 8.66
C ALA A 132 10.32 10.07 9.56
N LEU A 133 11.34 9.39 9.03
CA LEU A 133 12.58 9.13 9.77
C LEU A 133 13.21 10.46 10.17
N ALA A 134 13.50 10.64 11.47
CA ALA A 134 14.05 11.89 12.00
C ALA A 134 15.39 12.27 11.35
N GLU A 135 16.20 11.27 10.98
CA GLU A 135 17.53 11.46 10.39
C GLU A 135 17.49 11.90 8.93
N THR A 136 16.50 11.46 8.15
CA THR A 136 16.49 11.61 6.68
C THR A 136 15.28 12.36 6.14
N GLY A 137 14.24 12.56 6.95
CA GLY A 137 12.95 13.08 6.52
C GLY A 137 12.13 12.12 5.64
N LYS A 138 12.62 10.92 5.36
CA LYS A 138 11.93 9.94 4.49
C LYS A 138 10.68 9.41 5.18
N ILE A 139 9.53 9.54 4.52
CA ILE A 139 8.25 8.98 4.99
C ILE A 139 8.30 7.45 4.94
N VAL A 140 7.83 6.81 6.01
CA VAL A 140 7.76 5.35 6.14
C VAL A 140 6.32 4.87 6.12
N ALA A 141 6.10 3.68 5.56
CA ALA A 141 4.80 3.00 5.57
C ALA A 141 4.52 2.31 6.91
N ASN A 142 5.56 1.82 7.59
CA ASN A 142 5.42 1.13 8.87
C ASN A 142 6.63 1.41 9.77
N CYS A 143 6.37 1.74 11.04
CA CYS A 143 7.41 2.03 12.03
C CYS A 143 8.00 0.79 12.70
N HIS A 144 7.42 -0.41 12.48
CA HIS A 144 7.87 -1.71 13.01
C HIS A 144 8.12 -1.73 14.52
N LYS A 145 7.32 -0.98 15.28
CA LYS A 145 7.42 -0.81 16.73
C LYS A 145 8.77 -0.24 17.22
N LEU A 146 9.54 0.42 16.34
CA LEU A 146 10.69 1.19 16.76
C LEU A 146 10.27 2.31 17.72
N PRO A 147 11.17 2.75 18.62
CA PRO A 147 10.91 3.87 19.50
C PRO A 147 10.52 5.14 18.76
N ASP A 148 9.60 5.92 19.33
CA ASP A 148 9.01 7.10 18.68
C ASP A 148 10.04 8.19 18.32
N TYR A 149 11.16 8.29 19.06
CA TYR A 149 12.22 9.28 18.78
C TYR A 149 12.91 9.07 17.41
N HIS A 150 12.75 7.90 16.77
CA HIS A 150 13.23 7.69 15.40
C HIS A 150 12.36 8.40 14.34
N PHE A 151 11.19 8.91 14.72
CA PHE A 151 10.21 9.43 13.79
C PHE A 151 9.72 10.82 14.15
N VAL A 152 9.47 11.61 13.11
CA VAL A 152 8.73 12.86 13.20
C VAL A 152 7.36 12.62 12.60
N ARG A 153 6.32 12.80 13.42
CA ARG A 153 4.93 12.67 13.00
C ARG A 153 4.39 14.02 12.52
N ARG A 154 3.79 14.06 11.34
CA ARG A 154 3.07 15.24 10.84
C ARG A 154 1.81 14.86 10.08
N ARG A 155 0.92 15.83 9.92
CA ARG A 155 -0.30 15.69 9.12
C ARG A 155 -0.07 16.31 7.75
N LEU A 156 -0.38 15.56 6.69
CA LEU A 156 -0.42 16.05 5.31
C LEU A 156 -1.59 17.02 5.15
N ASP A 157 -1.38 18.06 4.36
CA ASP A 157 -2.46 18.89 3.87
C ASP A 157 -3.05 18.34 2.56
N VAL A 158 -4.21 18.85 2.15
CA VAL A 158 -4.91 18.35 0.96
C VAL A 158 -4.15 18.71 -0.32
N ALA A 159 -3.52 19.89 -0.38
CA ALA A 159 -2.80 20.33 -1.57
C ALA A 159 -1.55 19.46 -1.80
N GLU A 160 -0.82 19.14 -0.73
CA GLU A 160 0.30 18.20 -0.73
C GLU A 160 -0.14 16.83 -1.26
N ILE A 161 -1.29 16.31 -0.82
CA ILE A 161 -1.79 15.02 -1.33
C ILE A 161 -2.11 15.11 -2.83
N VAL A 162 -2.84 16.14 -3.25
CA VAL A 162 -3.28 16.29 -4.65
C VAL A 162 -2.11 16.50 -5.61
N GLU A 163 -1.01 17.10 -5.17
CA GLU A 163 0.19 17.30 -6.01
C GLU A 163 0.78 15.98 -6.53
N TYR A 164 0.61 14.86 -5.81
CA TYR A 164 1.19 13.57 -6.17
C TYR A 164 0.22 12.58 -6.86
N TYR A 165 -1.07 12.92 -7.02
CA TYR A 165 -2.11 12.03 -7.56
C TYR A 165 -2.84 12.65 -8.76
#